data_AF-A0A7J3I0G7-F1
#
_entry.id   AF-A0A7J3I0G7-F1
#
_cell.length_a   1.000
_cell.length_b   1.000
_cell.length_c   1.000
_cell.angle_alpha   90.00
_cell.angle_beta   90.00
_cell.angle_gamma   90.00
#
_symmetry.space_group_name_H-M   'P 1'
#
loop_
_entity.id
_entity.type
_entity.pdbx_description
1 polymer ?
#
loop_
_entity_poly.entity_id
_entity_poly.type
_entity_poly.pdbx_seq_one_letter_code
_entity_poly.pdbx_strand_id
1 'polypeptide(L)'
;TYEESEGLENYLRKYFDDWEERLAVYRRLGERQRVTLHTGHQILIRCINMTVRKARLLLNRFTLQGAVPEPLRVARILSRSILRSGLVSEATLKKER
;
A
#
# COMPACT_ATOMS: atom_id res chain seq x y z
N THR A 1 2.49 3.45 -3.65
CA THR A 1 3.03 4.37 -2.63
C THR A 1 2.70 5.77 -3.08
N TYR A 2 2.23 6.63 -2.18
CA TYR A 2 1.76 7.97 -2.57
C TYR A 2 2.92 8.96 -2.81
N GLU A 3 4.13 8.57 -2.40
CA GLU A 3 5.37 9.35 -2.53
C GLU A 3 6.44 8.54 -3.27
N GLU A 4 7.37 9.25 -3.90
CA GLU A 4 8.60 8.65 -4.42
C GLU A 4 9.42 8.13 -3.24
N SER A 5 10.00 6.94 -3.40
CA SER A 5 10.81 6.31 -2.36
C SER A 5 11.99 5.62 -3.01
N GLU A 6 13.16 5.66 -2.38
CA GLU A 6 14.38 4.95 -2.84
C GLU A 6 14.17 3.44 -3.01
N GLY A 7 13.15 2.88 -2.34
CA GLY A 7 12.73 1.48 -2.50
C GLY A 7 12.73 0.77 -1.16
N LEU A 8 12.49 -0.54 -1.19
CA LEU A 8 12.52 -1.37 0.03
C LEU A 8 13.81 -2.20 0.14
N GLU A 9 14.69 -2.19 -0.86
CA GLU A 9 15.81 -3.14 -0.94
C GLU A 9 16.75 -3.07 0.28
N ASN A 10 17.16 -1.86 0.68
CA ASN A 10 18.04 -1.65 1.83
C ASN A 10 17.39 -2.08 3.15
N TYR A 11 16.10 -1.83 3.30
CA TYR A 11 15.34 -2.23 4.49
C TYR A 11 15.14 -3.74 4.56
N LEU A 12 14.90 -4.39 3.42
CA LEU A 12 14.80 -5.85 3.36
C LEU A 12 16.10 -6.50 3.84
N ARG A 13 17.24 -6.07 3.31
CA ARG A 13 18.56 -6.57 3.72
C ARG A 13 18.88 -6.35 5.19
N LYS A 14 18.45 -5.22 5.76
CA LYS A 14 18.79 -4.83 7.12
C LYS A 14 18.01 -5.59 8.19
N TYR A 15 16.75 -5.94 7.90
CA TYR A 15 15.80 -6.36 8.93
C TYR A 15 15.31 -7.81 8.79
N PHE A 16 15.70 -8.52 7.73
CA PHE A 16 15.20 -9.86 7.45
C PHE A 16 16.34 -10.83 7.10
N ASP A 17 16.33 -12.01 7.70
CA ASP A 17 17.30 -13.07 7.38
C ASP A 17 16.98 -13.71 6.01
N ASP A 18 15.70 -13.79 5.64
CA ASP A 18 15.17 -14.29 4.36
C ASP A 18 15.07 -13.18 3.28
N TRP A 19 15.90 -12.13 3.38
CA TRP A 19 15.77 -10.93 2.55
C TRP A 19 15.88 -11.19 1.04
N GLU A 20 16.63 -12.21 0.61
CA GLU A 20 16.83 -12.53 -0.79
C GLU A 20 15.53 -12.99 -1.46
N GLU A 21 14.75 -13.84 -0.78
CA GLU A 21 13.46 -14.31 -1.24
C GLU A 21 12.45 -13.16 -1.31
N ARG A 22 12.40 -12.34 -0.25
CA ARG A 22 11.54 -11.15 -0.20
C ARG A 22 11.89 -10.14 -1.28
N LEU A 23 13.18 -9.95 -1.56
CA LEU A 23 13.65 -9.07 -2.60
C LEU A 23 13.26 -9.58 -4.00
N ALA A 24 13.37 -10.89 -4.23
CA ALA A 24 12.92 -11.51 -5.46
C ALA A 24 11.41 -11.29 -5.68
N VAL A 25 10.59 -11.46 -4.66
CA VAL A 25 9.15 -11.15 -4.70
C VAL A 25 8.92 -9.66 -4.97
N TYR A 26 9.62 -8.77 -4.27
CA TYR A 26 9.49 -7.33 -4.44
C TYR A 26 9.81 -6.86 -5.86
N ARG A 27 10.85 -7.45 -6.48
CA ARG A 27 11.26 -7.15 -7.86
C ARG A 27 10.24 -7.66 -8.89
N ARG A 28 9.61 -8.82 -8.66
CA ARG A 28 8.55 -9.36 -9.54
C ARG A 28 7.32 -8.46 -9.64
N LEU A 29 7.07 -7.58 -8.66
CA LEU A 29 5.96 -6.62 -8.70
C LEU A 29 6.12 -5.55 -9.80
N GLY A 30 7.33 -5.42 -10.39
CA GLY A 30 7.60 -4.50 -11.48
C GLY A 30 7.67 -3.03 -11.08
N GLU A 31 7.74 -2.18 -12.10
CA GLU A 31 7.89 -0.74 -11.93
C GLU A 31 6.59 -0.06 -11.49
N ARG A 32 6.75 1.08 -10.82
CA ARG A 32 5.63 1.92 -10.42
C ARG A 32 5.29 2.86 -11.57
N GLN A 33 4.00 3.03 -11.83
CA GLN A 33 3.50 3.94 -12.85
C GLN A 33 2.77 5.12 -12.22
N ARG A 34 3.04 6.33 -12.72
CA ARG A 34 2.40 7.56 -12.28
C ARG A 34 1.04 7.71 -12.96
N VAL A 35 0.01 7.97 -12.16
CA VAL A 35 -1.36 8.18 -12.62
C VAL A 35 -1.97 9.38 -11.92
N THR A 36 -2.68 10.21 -12.68
CA THR A 36 -3.47 11.32 -12.16
C THR A 36 -4.92 10.90 -11.94
N LEU A 37 -5.43 11.14 -10.72
CA LEU A 37 -6.82 10.90 -10.35
C LEU A 37 -7.73 12.06 -10.80
N HIS A 38 -9.04 11.83 -10.81
CA HIS A 38 -10.02 12.90 -11.11
C HIS A 38 -9.98 14.04 -10.09
N THR A 39 -9.53 13.75 -8.87
CA THR A 39 -9.32 14.72 -7.79
C THR A 39 -8.09 15.61 -8.01
N GLY A 40 -7.33 15.43 -9.09
CA GLY A 40 -6.11 16.18 -9.41
C GLY A 40 -4.84 15.64 -8.75
N HIS A 41 -4.94 14.70 -7.81
CA HIS A 41 -3.79 14.10 -7.16
C HIS A 41 -3.04 13.12 -8.07
N GLN A 42 -1.71 13.17 -8.05
CA GLN A 42 -0.85 12.20 -8.71
C GLN A 42 -0.40 11.12 -7.74
N ILE A 43 -0.50 9.86 -8.15
CA ILE A 43 -0.15 8.71 -7.32
C ILE A 43 0.69 7.70 -8.11
N LEU A 44 1.50 6.91 -7.41
CA LEU A 44 2.29 5.82 -8.01
C LEU A 44 1.64 4.47 -7.71
N ILE A 45 1.27 3.75 -8.76
CA ILE A 45 0.56 2.46 -8.70
C ILE A 45 1.38 1.35 -9.34
N ARG A 46 1.13 0.10 -8.93
CA ARG A 46 1.58 -1.10 -9.63
C ARG A 46 0.33 -1.87 -10.05
N CYS A 47 0.28 -2.30 -11.30
CA CYS A 47 -0.87 -3.04 -11.83
C CYS A 47 -0.48 -4.51 -11.99
N ILE A 48 -1.22 -5.40 -11.34
CA ILE A 48 -1.06 -6.86 -11.48
C ILE A 48 -2.22 -7.35 -12.33
N ASN A 49 -1.93 -8.00 -13.45
CA ASN A 49 -2.92 -8.57 -14.38
C ASN A 49 -4.02 -7.58 -14.84
N MET A 50 -3.72 -6.28 -14.84
CA MET A 50 -4.67 -5.22 -15.20
C MET A 50 -3.95 -4.11 -15.95
N THR A 51 -4.64 -3.50 -16.92
CA THR A 51 -4.11 -2.32 -17.60
C THR A 51 -4.24 -1.08 -16.72
N VAL A 52 -3.33 -0.13 -16.91
CA VAL A 52 -3.29 1.15 -16.18
C VAL A 52 -4.58 1.93 -16.37
N ARG A 53 -5.19 1.86 -17.55
CA ARG A 53 -6.49 2.47 -17.85
C ARG A 53 -7.60 1.91 -16.97
N LYS A 54 -7.67 0.57 -16.83
CA LYS A 54 -8.66 -0.09 -15.96
C LYS A 54 -8.41 0.23 -14.49
N ALA A 55 -7.14 0.21 -14.06
CA ALA A 55 -6.76 0.56 -12.69
C ALA A 55 -7.15 2.01 -12.35
N ARG A 56 -6.87 2.97 -13.25
CA ARG A 56 -7.26 4.37 -13.08
C ARG A 56 -8.77 4.55 -12.97
N LEU A 57 -9.54 3.85 -13.80
CA LEU A 57 -11.00 3.88 -13.73
C LEU A 57 -11.51 3.39 -12.37
N LEU A 58 -10.95 2.27 -11.89
CA LEU A 58 -11.29 1.68 -10.60
C LEU A 58 -10.97 2.64 -9.44
N LEU A 59 -9.75 3.19 -9.44
CA LEU A 59 -9.29 4.15 -8.45
C LEU A 59 -10.19 5.39 -8.43
N ASN A 60 -10.54 5.94 -9.61
CA ASN A 60 -11.43 7.08 -9.69
C ASN A 60 -12.82 6.81 -9.15
N ARG A 61 -13.36 5.59 -9.32
CA ARG A 61 -14.67 5.22 -8.75
C ARG A 61 -14.66 5.11 -7.23
N PHE A 62 -13.55 4.69 -6.64
CA PHE A 62 -13.44 4.48 -5.20
C PHE A 62 -12.80 5.63 -4.44
N THR A 63 -12.18 6.59 -5.11
CA THR A 63 -11.63 7.80 -4.47
C THR A 63 -12.63 8.93 -4.64
N LEU A 64 -13.36 9.29 -3.57
CA LEU A 64 -14.28 10.43 -3.61
C LEU A 64 -13.50 11.74 -3.52
N GLN A 65 -12.55 11.81 -2.60
CA GLN A 65 -11.73 13.00 -2.34
C GLN A 65 -10.28 12.64 -2.02
N GLY A 66 -9.37 13.60 -2.22
CA GLY A 66 -7.95 13.39 -1.94
C GLY A 66 -7.30 12.35 -2.86
N ALA A 67 -6.22 11.73 -2.37
CA ALA A 67 -5.43 10.75 -3.11
C ALA A 67 -5.75 9.28 -2.77
N VAL A 68 -6.42 9.02 -1.64
CA VAL A 68 -6.57 7.67 -1.08
C VAL A 68 -7.99 7.14 -1.33
N PRO A 69 -8.18 5.94 -1.90
CA PRO A 69 -9.49 5.34 -2.07
C PRO A 69 -10.26 5.22 -0.75
N GLU A 70 -11.57 5.48 -0.78
CA GLU A 70 -12.47 5.47 0.38
C GLU A 70 -12.42 4.16 1.17
N PRO A 71 -12.42 2.96 0.56
CA PRO A 71 -12.30 1.71 1.31
C PRO A 71 -11.00 1.64 2.13
N LEU A 72 -9.89 2.11 1.56
CA LEU A 72 -8.60 2.12 2.23
C LEU A 72 -8.53 3.20 3.33
N ARG A 73 -9.18 4.35 3.10
CA ARG A 73 -9.31 5.42 4.09
C ARG A 73 -10.10 4.93 5.31
N VAL A 74 -11.24 4.27 5.09
CA VAL A 74 -12.07 3.69 6.16
C VAL A 74 -11.32 2.60 6.92
N ALA A 75 -10.68 1.66 6.21
CA ALA A 75 -9.87 0.63 6.85
C ALA A 75 -8.76 1.23 7.74
N ARG A 76 -8.07 2.28 7.27
CA ARG A 76 -7.05 2.97 8.05
C ARG A 76 -7.59 3.63 9.31
N ILE A 77 -8.75 4.29 9.22
CA ILE A 77 -9.40 4.91 10.39
C ILE A 77 -9.80 3.83 11.39
N LEU A 78 -10.39 2.73 10.93
CA LEU A 78 -10.78 1.61 11.76
C LEU A 78 -9.59 0.99 12.49
N SER A 79 -8.52 0.63 11.76
CA SER A 79 -7.31 0.08 12.38
C SER A 79 -6.72 1.00 13.44
N ARG A 80 -6.68 2.32 13.18
CA ARG A 80 -6.18 3.30 14.16
C ARG A 80 -7.09 3.42 15.38
N SER A 81 -8.40 3.37 15.19
CA SER A 81 -9.38 3.39 16.30
C SER A 81 -9.25 2.15 17.17
N ILE A 82 -9.15 0.97 16.56
CA ILE A 82 -8.95 -0.31 17.25
C ILE A 82 -7.65 -0.30 18.07
N LEU A 83 -6.53 0.15 17.49
CA LEU A 83 -5.24 0.23 18.19
C LEU A 83 -5.26 1.23 19.36
N ARG A 84 -6.00 2.33 19.25
CA ARG A 84 -6.07 3.38 20.30
C ARG A 84 -7.08 3.08 21.39
N SER A 85 -8.13 2.32 21.08
CA SER A 85 -9.19 1.98 22.03
C SER A 85 -8.81 0.86 23.01
N GLY A 86 -7.66 0.20 22.80
CA GLY A 86 -7.23 -0.92 23.64
C GLY A 86 -8.05 -2.20 23.44
N LEU A 87 -8.89 -2.24 22.40
CA LEU A 87 -9.74 -3.41 22.07
C LEU A 87 -8.92 -4.63 21.61
N VAL A 88 -7.64 -4.44 21.27
CA VAL A 88 -6.74 -5.52 20.89
C VAL A 88 -5.74 -5.75 22.01
N SER A 89 -5.79 -6.94 22.60
CA SER A 89 -4.78 -7.43 23.54
C SER A 89 -3.40 -7.51 22.86
N GLU A 90 -2.33 -7.14 23.57
CA GLU A 90 -0.94 -7.31 23.09
C GLU A 90 -0.62 -8.75 22.64
N ALA A 91 -1.33 -9.74 23.19
CA ALA A 91 -1.17 -11.15 22.82
C ALA A 91 -1.58 -11.45 21.36
N THR A 92 -2.54 -10.70 20.81
CA THR A 92 -3.00 -10.88 19.42
C THR A 92 -1.98 -10.32 18.42
N LEU A 93 -1.26 -9.25 18.78
CA LEU A 93 -0.27 -8.60 17.93
C LEU A 93 1.06 -9.37 17.81
N LYS A 94 1.36 -10.26 18.76
CA LYS A 94 2.58 -11.10 18.75
C LYS A 94 2.41 -12.41 17.97
N LYS A 95 1.18 -12.86 17.70
CA LYS A 95 0.92 -14.16 17.07
C LYS A 95 1.08 -14.17 15.54
N GLU A 96 1.26 -13.01 14.93
CA GLU A 96 1.46 -12.82 13.48
C GLU A 96 2.88 -12.36 13.11
N ARG A 97 3.82 -12.29 14.06
CA ARG A 97 5.22 -11.96 13.81
C ARG A 97 6.08 -13.19 13.59
#